data_AF-A0A135Z6C2-F1
#
_entry.id   AF-A0A135Z6C2-F1
#
_cell.length_a   1.000
_cell.length_b   1.000
_cell.length_c   1.000
_cell.angle_alpha   90.00
_cell.angle_beta   90.00
_cell.angle_gamma   90.00
#
_symmetry.space_group_name_H-M   'P 1'
#
loop_
_entity.id
_entity.type
_entity.pdbx_description
1 polymer ?
#
loop_
_entity_poly.entity_id
_entity_poly.type
_entity_poly.pdbx_seq_one_letter_code
_entity_poly.pdbx_strand_id
1 'polypeptide(L)' 'MTWHSKSVEILPVHSIQIEALIQYIDLRMADSTISWHMDGDGTYTLHSCDEEGRPLVDSQEYLIRAHRCHPRRA' A
#
# COMPACT_ATOMS: atom_id res chain seq x y z
N MET A 1 -22.87 -32.99 -7.16
CA MET A 1 -22.00 -31.99 -6.49
C MET A 1 -22.41 -30.61 -6.99
N THR A 2 -23.25 -29.89 -6.25
CA THR A 2 -23.74 -28.56 -6.62
C THR A 2 -23.00 -27.50 -5.80
N TRP A 3 -22.14 -26.74 -6.46
CA TRP A 3 -21.46 -25.60 -5.87
C TRP A 3 -22.50 -24.55 -5.47
N HIS A 4 -22.61 -24.29 -4.16
CA HIS A 4 -23.35 -23.14 -3.67
C HIS A 4 -22.40 -21.94 -3.68
N SER A 5 -22.48 -21.13 -4.74
CA SER A 5 -21.86 -19.80 -4.72
C SER A 5 -22.55 -18.99 -3.63
N LYS A 6 -21.87 -18.77 -2.50
CA LYS A 6 -22.30 -17.76 -1.54
C LYS A 6 -22.05 -16.40 -2.17
N SER A 7 -23.12 -15.67 -2.46
CA SER A 7 -23.04 -14.23 -2.68
C SER A 7 -22.40 -13.61 -1.44
N VAL A 8 -21.18 -13.11 -1.58
CA VAL A 8 -20.54 -12.31 -0.52
C VAL A 8 -21.27 -10.98 -0.51
N GLU A 9 -22.17 -10.79 0.45
CA GLU A 9 -22.67 -9.47 0.80
C GLU A 9 -21.52 -8.71 1.46
N ILE A 10 -20.93 -7.77 0.72
CA ILE A 10 -19.85 -6.91 1.21
C ILE A 10 -20.46 -5.95 2.23
N LEU A 11 -20.34 -6.29 3.52
CA LEU A 11 -20.75 -5.42 4.61
C LEU A 11 -19.94 -4.10 4.59
N PRO A 12 -20.50 -2.96 5.05
CA PRO A 12 -19.88 -1.63 4.92
C PRO A 12 -18.51 -1.49 5.62
N VAL A 13 -18.20 -2.37 6.58
CA VAL A 13 -16.85 -2.42 7.19
C VAL A 13 -15.80 -2.98 6.23
N HIS A 14 -16.22 -3.86 5.31
CA HIS A 14 -15.35 -4.52 4.35
C HIS A 14 -15.01 -3.59 3.17
N SER A 15 -15.89 -2.65 2.81
CA SER A 15 -15.59 -1.66 1.77
C SER A 15 -14.50 -0.68 2.21
N ILE A 16 -14.55 -0.19 3.46
CA ILE A 16 -13.53 0.74 3.99
C ILE A 16 -12.14 0.09 4.00
N GLN A 17 -12.04 -1.19 4.37
CA GLN A 17 -10.76 -1.90 4.38
C GLN A 17 -10.22 -2.12 2.97
N ILE A 18 -11.10 -2.44 2.00
CA ILE A 18 -10.73 -2.57 0.59
C ILE A 18 -10.24 -1.22 0.05
N GLU A 19 -10.97 -0.13 0.30
CA GLU A 19 -10.59 1.21 -0.14
C GLU A 19 -9.24 1.65 0.45
N ALA A 20 -9.01 1.40 1.75
CA ALA A 20 -7.74 1.70 2.40
C ALA A 20 -6.58 0.89 1.80
N LEU A 21 -6.82 -0.38 1.43
CA LEU A 21 -5.83 -1.21 0.76
C LEU A 21 -5.51 -0.69 -0.65
N ILE A 22 -6.53 -0.30 -1.43
CA ILE A 22 -6.33 0.29 -2.76
C ILE A 22 -5.49 1.56 -2.66
N GLN A 23 -5.84 2.48 -1.75
CA GLN A 23 -5.08 3.71 -1.52
C GLN A 23 -3.63 3.44 -1.11
N TYR A 24 -3.40 2.40 -0.31
CA TYR A 24 -2.04 2.03 0.07
C TYR A 24 -1.24 1.46 -1.10
N ILE A 25 -1.86 0.68 -1.98
CA ILE A 25 -1.23 0.19 -3.20
C ILE A 25 -0.88 1.36 -4.10
N ASP A 26 -1.80 2.31 -4.30
CA ASP A 26 -1.54 3.52 -5.10
C ASP A 26 -0.34 4.30 -4.56
N LEU A 27 -0.27 4.49 -3.24
CA LEU A 27 0.89 5.11 -2.59
C LEU A 27 2.19 4.35 -2.90
N ARG A 28 2.18 3.01 -2.78
CA ARG A 28 3.37 2.18 -2.96
C ARG A 28 3.88 2.17 -4.40
N MET A 29 2.99 2.37 -5.37
CA MET A 29 3.30 2.35 -6.80
C MET A 29 3.63 3.74 -7.36
N ALA A 30 3.44 4.81 -6.59
CA ALA A 30 3.75 6.16 -7.02
C ALA A 30 5.26 6.38 -7.16
N ASP A 31 5.68 7.10 -8.20
CA ASP A 31 7.09 7.50 -8.40
C ASP A 31 7.65 8.34 -7.25
N SER A 32 6.76 8.96 -6.46
CA SER A 32 7.10 9.74 -5.28
C SER A 32 7.37 8.89 -4.03
N THR A 33 7.48 7.56 -4.16
CA THR A 33 7.61 6.62 -3.05
C THR A 33 8.87 5.80 -3.19
N ILE A 34 9.58 5.59 -2.08
CA ILE A 34 10.80 4.78 -2.04
C ILE A 34 10.47 3.36 -2.50
N SER A 35 11.21 2.90 -3.50
CA SER A 35 11.01 1.58 -4.11
C SER A 35 12.35 0.97 -4.54
N TRP A 36 12.35 -0.35 -4.67
CA TRP A 36 13.45 -1.07 -5.31
C TRP A 36 13.02 -1.42 -6.73
N HIS A 37 13.78 -0.98 -7.72
CA HIS A 37 13.54 -1.31 -9.12
C HIS A 37 14.48 -2.43 -9.53
N MET A 38 13.92 -3.44 -10.21
CA MET A 38 14.69 -4.52 -10.80
C MET A 38 14.96 -4.19 -12.26
N ASP A 39 16.24 -4.15 -12.63
CA ASP A 39 16.68 -3.94 -13.99
C ASP A 39 16.56 -5.23 -14.82
N GLY A 40 16.72 -5.11 -16.15
CA GLY A 40 16.55 -6.24 -17.07
C GLY A 40 17.58 -7.37 -16.89
N ASP A 41 18.68 -7.10 -16.20
CA ASP A 41 19.71 -8.08 -15.82
C ASP A 41 19.49 -8.71 -14.43
N GLY A 42 18.44 -8.29 -13.71
CA GLY A 42 18.10 -8.75 -12.36
C GLY A 42 18.78 -7.96 -11.24
N THR A 43 19.54 -6.91 -11.55
CA THR A 43 20.10 -6.01 -10.54
C THR A 43 18.97 -5.20 -9.90
N TYR A 44 19.07 -4.97 -8.58
CA TYR A 44 18.13 -4.13 -7.85
C TYR A 44 18.78 -2.79 -7.50
N THR A 45 18.13 -1.70 -7.88
CA THR A 45 18.55 -0.34 -7.58
C THR A 45 17.53 0.32 -6.65
N LEU A 46 18.02 0.98 -5.59
CA LEU A 46 17.18 1.73 -4.67
C LEU A 46 16.85 3.10 -5.26
N HIS A 47 15.56 3.37 -5.45
CA HIS A 47 15.05 4.69 -5.80
C HIS A 47 14.52 5.35 -4.53
N SER A 48 15.32 6.26 -3.94
CA SER A 48 14.99 6.90 -2.66
C SER A 48 14.88 8.42 -2.72
N CYS A 49 15.27 9.04 -3.82
CA CYS A 49 15.21 10.49 -4.01
C CYS A 49 14.61 10.85 -5.38
N ASP A 50 14.02 12.04 -5.47
CA ASP A 50 13.62 12.64 -6.74
C ASP A 50 14.82 13.23 -7.50
N GLU A 51 14.54 13.85 -8.65
CA GLU A 51 15.55 14.46 -9.53
C GLU A 51 16.33 15.60 -8.84
N GLU A 52 15.73 16.30 -7.88
CA GLU A 52 16.37 17.35 -7.09
C GLU A 52 17.11 16.81 -5.85
N GLY A 53 17.11 15.48 -5.64
CA GLY A 53 17.75 14.82 -4.51
C GLY A 53 16.95 14.89 -3.21
N ARG A 54 15.68 15.29 -3.26
CA ARG A 54 14.78 15.29 -2.09
C ARG A 54 14.31 13.86 -1.80
N PRO A 55 14.16 13.47 -0.53
CA PRO A 55 13.76 12.12 -0.18
C PRO A 55 12.32 11.83 -0.62
N LEU A 56 12.11 10.64 -1.19
CA LEU A 56 10.78 10.11 -1.51
C LEU A 56 10.06 9.63 -0.24
N VAL A 57 8.76 9.39 -0.35
CA VAL A 57 7.94 8.90 0.76
C VAL A 57 8.33 7.46 1.09
N ASP A 58 8.60 7.19 2.37
CA ASP A 58 8.71 5.82 2.87
C ASP A 58 7.31 5.28 3.21
N SER A 59 6.84 4.29 2.44
CA SER A 59 5.51 3.72 2.62
C SER A 59 5.36 2.95 3.95
N GLN A 60 6.46 2.41 4.49
CA GLN A 60 6.46 1.69 5.76
C GLN A 60 6.34 2.68 6.92
N GLU A 61 7.09 3.78 6.91
CA GLU A 61 6.94 4.86 7.90
C GLU A 61 5.54 5.47 7.83
N TYR A 62 5.00 5.68 6.62
CA TYR A 62 3.61 6.12 6.43
C TYR A 62 2.62 5.18 7.14
N LEU A 63 2.73 3.86 6.92
CA LEU A 63 1.84 2.88 7.57
C LEU A 63 1.98 2.90 9.09
N ILE A 64 3.21 2.96 9.60
CA ILE A 64 3.50 3.03 11.03
C ILE A 64 2.80 4.24 11.64
N ARG A 65 2.89 5.42 11.02
CA ARG A 65 2.20 6.64 11.49
C ARG A 65 0.69 6.50 11.44
N ALA A 66 0.15 6.03 10.32
CA ALA A 66 -1.29 5.87 10.14
C ALA A 66 -1.92 4.91 11.18
N HIS A 67 -1.22 3.83 11.54
CA HIS A 67 -1.73 2.81 12.46
C HIS A 67 -1.36 3.07 13.93
N ARG A 68 -0.36 3.89 14.22
CA ARG A 68 -0.05 4.35 15.60
C ARG A 68 -1.14 5.24 16.18
N CYS A 69 -1.87 5.97 15.33
CA CYS A 69 -2.96 6.85 15.74
C CYS A 69 -4.35 6.21 15.66
N HIS A 70 -4.46 4.89 15.41
CA HIS A 70 -5.76 4.23 15.47
C HIS A 70 -6.17 4.08 16.94
N PRO A 71 -7.23 4.77 17.42
CA PRO A 71 -7.73 4.51 18.76
C PRO A 71 -8.15 3.04 18.79
N ARG A 72 -7.44 2.21 19.56
CA ARG A 72 -7.99 0.90 19.94
C ARG A 72 -9.34 1.23 20.57
N ARG A 73 -10.44 0.78 19.94
CA ARG A 73 -11.79 0.92 20.48
C ARG A 73 -11.73 0.58 21.97
N ALA A 74 -11.99 1.58 22.80
CA ALA A 74 -12.24 1.41 24.23
C ALA A 74 -13.57 0.68 24.42
#